data_AF-A0A7K2MR83-F1
#
_entry.id   AF-A0A7K2MR83-F1
#
_cell.length_a   1.000
_cell.length_b   1.000
_cell.length_c   1.000
_cell.angle_alpha   90.00
_cell.angle_beta   90.00
_cell.angle_gamma   90.00
#
_symmetry.space_group_name_H-M   'P 1'
#
loop_
_entity.id
_entity.type
_entity.pdbx_description
1 polymer ?
#
loop_
_entity_poly.entity_id
_entity_poly.type
_entity_poly.pdbx_seq_one_letter_code
_entity_poly.pdbx_strand_id
1 'polypeptide(L)'
;AAGAVLVADALAALRSEGPGVRVTTREGSTPALVRALRSGTLDLALLTSRPPHRSPDTDAPPLRVEPLLETRLALAVPADSRFADRGTADVEDIAAEPWIA
;
A
#
# COMPACT_ATOMS: atom_id res chain seq x y z
N ALA A 1 3.10 1.22 -4.37
CA ALA A 1 2.48 2.39 -3.72
C ALA A 1 0.97 2.36 -3.98
N ALA A 2 0.20 1.63 -3.16
CA ALA A 2 -1.26 1.53 -3.36
C ALA A 2 -1.98 2.87 -3.10
N GLY A 3 -1.47 3.67 -2.16
CA GLY A 3 -2.07 4.96 -1.78
C GLY A 3 -2.17 5.97 -2.92
N ALA A 4 -1.12 6.10 -3.74
CA ALA A 4 -1.10 7.08 -4.83
C ALA A 4 -2.16 6.80 -5.91
N VAL A 5 -2.58 5.55 -6.08
CA VAL A 5 -3.60 5.16 -7.07
C VAL A 5 -4.98 5.12 -6.41
N LEU A 6 -5.15 4.30 -5.37
CA LEU A 6 -6.48 4.07 -4.76
C LEU A 6 -7.08 5.32 -4.12
N VAL A 7 -6.26 6.16 -3.47
CA VAL A 7 -6.77 7.40 -2.86
C VAL A 7 -7.13 8.41 -3.95
N ALA A 8 -6.34 8.50 -5.02
CA ALA A 8 -6.63 9.41 -6.12
C ALA A 8 -7.97 9.07 -6.80
N ASP A 9 -8.19 7.79 -7.09
CA ASP A 9 -9.43 7.30 -7.70
C ASP A 9 -10.64 7.52 -6.77
N ALA A 10 -10.50 7.21 -5.47
CA ALA A 10 -11.56 7.44 -4.49
C ALA A 10 -11.93 8.93 -4.35
N LEU A 11 -10.94 9.83 -4.38
CA LEU A 11 -11.17 11.27 -4.35
C LEU A 11 -11.82 11.80 -5.64
N ALA A 12 -11.54 11.19 -6.79
CA ALA A 12 -12.23 11.52 -8.03
C ALA A 12 -13.71 11.12 -7.96
N ALA A 13 -14.01 9.90 -7.51
CA ALA A 13 -15.38 9.41 -7.32
C ALA A 13 -16.16 10.22 -6.28
N LEU A 14 -15.56 10.52 -5.13
CA LEU A 14 -16.20 11.32 -4.08
C LEU A 14 -16.57 12.72 -4.57
N ARG A 15 -15.71 13.34 -5.38
CA ARG A 15 -16.00 14.66 -5.97
C ARG A 15 -17.18 14.64 -6.93
N SER A 16 -17.41 13.55 -7.65
CA SER A 16 -18.59 13.41 -8.52
C SER A 16 -19.88 13.12 -7.75
N GLU A 17 -19.81 12.36 -6.66
CA GLU A 17 -21.00 11.89 -5.92
C GLU A 17 -21.42 12.83 -4.77
N GLY A 18 -20.48 13.59 -4.20
CA GLY A 18 -20.71 14.39 -2.99
C GLY A 18 -19.91 15.69 -2.96
N PRO A 19 -20.31 16.73 -3.70
CA PRO A 19 -19.51 17.96 -3.90
C PRO A 19 -19.34 18.85 -2.64
N GLY A 20 -19.83 18.43 -1.46
CA GLY A 20 -19.74 19.20 -0.22
C GLY A 20 -18.67 18.73 0.77
N VAL A 21 -17.96 17.62 0.50
CA VAL A 21 -17.02 17.03 1.46
C VAL A 21 -15.63 17.61 1.27
N ARG A 22 -15.09 18.24 2.32
CA ARG A 22 -13.68 18.63 2.37
C ARG A 22 -12.85 17.41 2.78
N VAL A 23 -11.86 17.04 1.97
CA VAL A 23 -10.92 15.96 2.29
C VAL A 23 -9.52 16.51 2.49
N THR A 24 -8.84 16.00 3.51
CA THR A 24 -7.41 16.24 3.76
C THR A 24 -6.68 14.91 3.75
N THR A 25 -5.49 14.86 3.17
CA THR A 25 -4.68 13.64 3.07
C THR A 25 -3.35 13.81 3.79
N ARG A 26 -2.83 12.71 4.36
CA ARG A 26 -1.49 12.63 4.96
C ARG A 26 -0.83 11.34 4.54
N GLU A 27 0.43 11.42 4.14
CA GLU A 27 1.26 10.27 3.85
C GLU A 27 2.19 9.95 5.03
N GLY A 28 2.45 8.66 5.26
CA GLY A 28 3.30 8.22 6.36
C GLY A 28 3.43 6.70 6.41
N SER A 29 4.29 6.21 7.30
CA SER A 29 4.45 4.77 7.54
C SER A 29 3.20 4.17 8.21
N THR A 30 2.97 2.86 8.03
CA THR A 30 1.87 2.14 8.68
C THR A 30 1.77 2.44 10.19
N PRO A 31 2.86 2.39 10.99
CA PRO A 31 2.77 2.72 12.42
C PRO A 31 2.36 4.17 12.70
N ALA A 32 2.80 5.13 11.87
CA ALA A 32 2.44 6.54 12.04
C ALA A 32 0.95 6.78 11.75
N LEU A 33 0.42 6.17 10.69
CA LEU A 33 -0.99 6.27 10.32
C LEU A 33 -1.90 5.55 11.34
N VAL A 34 -1.50 4.40 11.86
CA VAL A 34 -2.23 3.69 12.93
C VAL A 34 -2.28 4.52 14.21
N ARG A 35 -1.17 5.15 14.61
CA ARG A 35 -1.17 6.08 15.77
C ARG A 35 -2.11 7.26 15.55
N ALA A 36 -2.13 7.81 14.34
CA ALA A 36 -3.00 8.92 13.98
C ALA A 36 -4.50 8.57 14.05
N LEU A 37 -4.89 7.37 13.60
CA LEU A 37 -6.24 6.84 13.77
C LEU A 37 -6.59 6.75 15.26
N ARG A 38 -5.70 6.15 16.06
CA ARG A 38 -5.91 5.97 17.50
C ARG A 38 -6.01 7.28 18.27
N SER A 39 -5.31 8.33 17.83
CA SER A 39 -5.40 9.66 18.43
C SER A 39 -6.56 10.51 17.91
N GLY A 40 -7.33 10.02 16.94
CA GLY A 40 -8.44 10.77 16.33
C GLY A 40 -8.00 11.92 15.41
N THR A 41 -6.74 11.91 14.96
CA THR A 41 -6.22 12.91 13.99
C THR A 41 -6.35 12.44 12.54
N LEU A 42 -6.91 11.26 12.34
CA LEU A 42 -7.23 10.66 11.05
C LEU A 42 -8.50 9.83 11.21
N ASP A 43 -9.39 9.91 10.24
CA ASP A 43 -10.66 9.16 10.26
C ASP A 43 -10.53 7.80 9.58
N LEU A 44 -9.73 7.72 8.52
CA LEU A 44 -9.50 6.52 7.71
C LEU A 44 -8.02 6.42 7.30
N ALA A 45 -7.46 5.21 7.33
CA ALA A 45 -6.13 4.95 6.80
C ALA A 45 -6.14 3.79 5.80
N LEU A 46 -5.49 4.00 4.66
CA LEU A 46 -5.14 2.93 3.74
C LEU A 46 -3.76 2.39 4.14
N LEU A 47 -3.71 1.11 4.49
CA LEU A 47 -2.51 0.46 5.01
C LEU A 47 -2.06 -0.67 4.08
N THR A 48 -0.75 -0.88 4.01
CA THR A 48 -0.17 -2.07 3.37
C THR A 48 0.35 -3.03 4.43
N SER A 49 0.14 -4.32 4.16
CA SER A 49 0.32 -5.44 5.07
C SER A 49 1.12 -6.51 4.33
N ARG A 50 2.21 -7.02 4.93
CA ARG A 50 3.01 -8.13 4.39
C ARG A 50 3.46 -9.05 5.52
N PRO A 51 3.13 -10.35 5.50
CA PRO A 51 3.59 -11.28 6.52
C PRO A 51 5.13 -11.31 6.65
N PRO A 52 5.67 -11.51 7.86
CA PRO A 52 4.96 -11.49 9.14
C PRO A 52 4.71 -10.03 9.57
N HIS A 53 3.44 -9.61 9.63
CA HIS A 53 3.08 -8.34 10.27
C HIS A 53 1.98 -8.53 11.30
N ARG A 54 2.03 -7.72 12.36
CA ARG A 54 0.98 -7.63 13.36
C ARG A 54 -0.13 -6.72 12.85
N SER A 55 -1.33 -7.26 12.68
CA SER A 55 -2.47 -6.50 12.19
C SER A 55 -2.99 -5.49 13.24
N PRO A 56 -3.34 -4.24 12.86
CA PRO A 56 -3.79 -3.22 13.83
C PRO A 56 -5.09 -3.56 14.58
N ASP A 57 -5.86 -4.52 14.08
CA ASP A 57 -7.04 -5.11 14.74
C ASP A 57 -6.68 -6.00 15.94
N THR A 58 -5.42 -6.47 16.03
CA THR A 58 -4.91 -7.25 17.16
C THR A 58 -4.38 -6.42 18.33
N ASP A 59 -4.32 -5.09 18.16
CA ASP A 59 -3.94 -4.14 19.21
C ASP A 59 -5.18 -3.68 20.01
N ALA A 60 -5.00 -3.16 21.22
CA ALA A 60 -6.09 -2.68 22.07
C ALA A 60 -6.21 -1.13 22.08
N PRO A 61 -7.40 -0.54 21.83
CA PRO A 61 -8.62 -1.18 21.33
C PRO A 61 -8.46 -1.64 19.87
N PRO A 62 -9.21 -2.66 19.41
CA PRO A 62 -9.09 -3.16 18.05
C PRO A 62 -9.58 -2.10 17.06
N LEU A 63 -8.80 -1.88 15.99
CA LEU A 63 -9.26 -1.12 14.84
C LEU A 63 -10.04 -2.04 13.90
N ARG A 64 -11.10 -1.54 13.26
CA ARG A 64 -11.74 -2.27 12.16
C ARG A 64 -10.85 -2.17 10.92
N VAL A 65 -10.60 -3.32 10.30
CA VAL A 65 -9.77 -3.44 9.10
C VAL A 65 -10.56 -4.20 8.05
N GLU A 66 -10.57 -3.69 6.83
CA GLU A 66 -11.23 -4.30 5.69
C GLU A 66 -10.20 -4.49 4.55
N PRO A 67 -9.99 -5.73 4.06
CA PRO A 67 -9.13 -5.97 2.91
C PRO A 67 -9.74 -5.36 1.64
N LEU A 68 -9.03 -4.40 1.03
CA LEU A 68 -9.46 -3.78 -0.23
C LEU A 68 -8.84 -4.45 -1.46
N LEU A 69 -7.58 -4.89 -1.35
CA LEU A 69 -6.82 -5.47 -2.45
C LEU A 69 -5.76 -6.43 -1.92
N GLU A 70 -5.65 -7.59 -2.56
CA GLU A 70 -4.49 -8.48 -2.43
C GLU A 70 -3.69 -8.42 -3.73
N THR A 71 -2.37 -8.22 -3.62
CA THR A 71 -1.48 -8.15 -4.77
C THR A 71 -0.17 -8.87 -4.47
N ARG A 72 0.48 -9.37 -5.53
CA ARG A 72 1.78 -10.04 -5.44
C ARG A 72 2.88 -9.05 -5.76
N LEU A 73 4.00 -9.18 -5.05
CA LEU A 73 5.22 -8.50 -5.46
C LEU A 73 5.72 -9.12 -6.76
N ALA A 74 6.16 -8.28 -7.69
CA ALA A 74 6.74 -8.68 -8.95
C ALA A 74 8.13 -8.07 -9.10
N LEU A 75 8.99 -8.72 -9.88
CA LEU A 75 10.28 -8.18 -10.27
C LEU A 75 10.08 -7.23 -11.46
N ALA A 76 10.46 -5.96 -11.28
CA ALA A 76 10.52 -5.01 -12.38
C ALA A 76 11.93 -5.05 -12.98
N VAL A 77 12.02 -5.33 -14.28
CA VAL A 77 13.29 -5.42 -15.01
C VAL A 77 13.26 -4.52 -16.24
N PRO A 78 14.43 -4.08 -16.73
CA PRO A 78 14.54 -3.47 -18.06
C PRO A 78 14.00 -4.42 -19.14
N ALA A 79 13.38 -3.83 -20.18
CA ALA A 79 12.79 -4.57 -21.29
C ALA A 79 13.82 -5.33 -22.14
N ASP A 80 15.10 -4.99 -22.01
CA ASP A 80 16.25 -5.62 -22.67
C ASP A 80 17.05 -6.54 -21.72
N SER A 81 16.55 -6.79 -20.50
CA SER A 81 17.23 -7.65 -19.54
C SER A 81 17.12 -9.14 -19.90
N ARG A 82 18.02 -9.96 -19.36
CA ARG A 82 17.98 -11.42 -19.49
C ARG A 82 16.69 -12.08 -18.96
N PHE A 83 15.89 -11.33 -18.19
CA PHE A 83 14.62 -11.78 -17.63
C PHE A 83 13.40 -11.31 -18.44
N ALA A 84 13.56 -10.42 -19.42
CA ALA A 84 12.43 -9.77 -20.10
C ALA A 84 11.48 -10.76 -20.78
N ASP A 85 12.03 -11.82 -21.39
CA ASP A 85 11.24 -12.87 -22.06
C ASP A 85 10.98 -14.09 -21.17
N ARG A 86 11.30 -14.00 -19.87
CA ARG A 86 11.10 -15.10 -18.92
C ARG A 86 9.88 -14.81 -18.05
N GLY A 87 8.96 -15.78 -17.96
CA GLY A 87 7.81 -15.70 -17.04
C GLY A 87 8.16 -15.96 -15.57
N THR A 88 9.38 -16.42 -15.29
CA THR A 88 9.88 -16.77 -13.96
C THR A 88 11.37 -16.44 -13.85
N ALA A 89 11.86 -16.24 -12.62
CA ALA A 89 13.27 -16.02 -12.35
C ALA A 89 13.67 -16.75 -11.05
N ASP A 90 14.85 -17.36 -11.07
CA ASP A 90 15.40 -18.06 -9.92
C ASP A 90 15.97 -17.06 -8.92
N VAL A 91 15.85 -17.34 -7.62
CA VAL A 91 16.25 -16.41 -6.55
C VAL A 91 17.76 -16.12 -6.62
N GLU A 92 18.56 -17.13 -6.94
CA GLU A 92 20.01 -17.04 -7.11
C GLU A 92 20.38 -16.09 -8.26
N ASP A 93 19.64 -16.14 -9.36
CA ASP A 93 19.85 -15.27 -10.51
C ASP A 93 19.55 -13.81 -10.14
N ILE A 94 18.43 -13.55 -9.45
CA ILE A 94 18.04 -12.19 -9.05
C ILE A 94 18.98 -11.65 -7.97
N ALA A 95 19.46 -12.49 -7.05
CA ALA A 95 20.39 -12.09 -6.00
C ALA A 95 21.74 -11.60 -6.55
N ALA A 96 22.13 -12.06 -7.74
CA ALA A 96 23.37 -11.64 -8.41
C ALA A 96 23.25 -10.31 -9.19
N GLU A 97 22.04 -9.78 -9.38
CA GLU A 97 21.81 -8.50 -10.07
C GLU A 97 22.04 -7.29 -9.16
N PRO A 98 22.41 -6.12 -9.74
CA PRO A 98 22.41 -4.87 -9.00
C PRO A 98 20.97 -4.44 -8.66
N TRP A 99 20.70 -4.23 -7.37
CA TRP A 99 19.39 -3.76 -6.88
C TRP A 99 19.32 -2.24 -6.76
N ILE A 100 18.13 -1.70 -6.99
CA ILE A 100 17.82 -0.29 -6.69
C ILE A 100 17.71 -0.15 -5.17
N ALA A 101 18.58 0.68 -4.59
CA ALA A 101 18.66 0.96 -3.15
C ALA A 101 17.98 2.30 -2.79
#